data_AF-A0A838A690-F1
#
_entry.id   AF-A0A838A690-F1
#
_cell.length_a   1.000
_cell.length_b   1.000
_cell.length_c   1.000
_cell.angle_alpha   90.00
_cell.angle_beta   90.00
_cell.angle_gamma   90.00
#
_symmetry.space_group_name_H-M   'P 1'
#
loop_
_entity.id
_entity.type
_entity.pdbx_description
1 polymer ?
#
loop_
_entity_poly.entity_id
_entity_poly.type
_entity_poly.pdbx_seq_one_letter_code
_entity_poly.pdbx_strand_id
1 'polypeptide(L)'
;MTWNSDAALDPDNLFLRDGAADKVGNDFTQLATKLETLQSKFANYHANMGMSGCTEGDSWNEVVNDAAGHVFDAIGTFIDRANQYAQRAHATQKACQNTDENNAHLFEPVDRTAAHPPVAPHA
;
A
#
# COMPACT_ATOMS: atom_id res chain seq x y z
N MET A 1 3.27 -27.43 -2.41
CA MET A 1 3.55 -26.02 -2.69
C MET A 1 2.34 -25.22 -2.21
N THR A 2 2.46 -24.59 -1.05
CA THR A 2 1.39 -23.80 -0.44
C THR A 2 1.45 -22.39 -1.00
N TRP A 3 0.43 -22.02 -1.76
CA TRP A 3 0.20 -20.66 -2.24
C TRP A 3 0.17 -19.72 -1.03
N ASN A 4 1.01 -18.69 -1.03
CA ASN A 4 0.95 -17.66 -0.01
C ASN A 4 -0.24 -16.75 -0.35
N SER A 5 -1.42 -17.08 0.20
CA SER A 5 -2.70 -16.39 -0.07
C SER A 5 -2.64 -14.89 0.19
N ASP A 6 -1.68 -14.44 0.99
CA ASP A 6 -1.51 -13.05 1.41
C ASP A 6 -0.87 -12.17 0.32
N ALA A 7 -0.12 -12.75 -0.62
CA ALA A 7 0.57 -12.01 -1.68
C ALA A 7 -0.30 -11.75 -2.92
N ALA A 8 -1.40 -12.49 -3.10
CA ALA A 8 -2.29 -12.44 -4.28
C ALA A 8 -1.62 -12.56 -5.67
N LEU A 9 -0.31 -12.84 -5.72
CA LEU A 9 0.51 -12.95 -6.92
C LEU A 9 1.33 -14.23 -6.83
N ASP A 10 1.59 -14.85 -7.97
CA ASP A 10 2.38 -16.06 -8.11
C ASP A 10 3.89 -15.72 -8.10
N PRO A 11 4.63 -16.03 -7.01
CA PRO A 11 6.03 -15.69 -6.89
C PRO A 11 6.94 -16.54 -7.81
N ASP A 12 6.46 -17.67 -8.34
CA ASP A 12 7.25 -18.54 -9.23
C ASP A 12 7.35 -17.97 -10.66
N ASN A 13 6.45 -17.05 -11.02
CA ASN A 13 6.36 -16.45 -12.36
C ASN A 13 6.65 -14.94 -12.37
N LEU A 14 6.93 -14.31 -11.21
CA LEU A 14 7.05 -12.86 -11.10
C LEU A 14 8.38 -12.45 -10.46
N PHE A 15 9.29 -11.93 -11.30
CA PHE A 15 10.55 -11.35 -10.83
C PHE A 15 10.34 -9.86 -10.46
N LEU A 16 10.37 -9.55 -9.16
CA LEU A 16 10.29 -8.17 -8.66
C LEU A 16 11.71 -7.61 -8.42
N ARG A 17 12.21 -6.84 -9.39
CA ARG A 17 13.52 -6.16 -9.25
C ARG A 17 13.47 -5.05 -8.21
N ASP A 18 14.61 -4.86 -7.54
CA ASP A 18 15.00 -3.61 -6.89
C ASP A 18 14.00 -3.08 -5.85
N GLY A 19 13.32 -3.97 -5.12
CA GLY A 19 12.36 -3.58 -4.08
C GLY A 19 11.13 -2.86 -4.63
N ALA A 20 10.74 -3.12 -5.89
CA ALA A 20 9.65 -2.40 -6.55
C ALA A 20 8.32 -2.47 -5.76
N ALA A 21 7.98 -3.62 -5.18
CA ALA A 21 6.75 -3.72 -4.39
C ALA A 21 6.87 -3.00 -3.03
N ASP A 22 8.08 -2.94 -2.43
CA ASP A 22 8.30 -2.10 -1.24
C ASP A 22 8.13 -0.61 -1.54
N LYS A 23 8.58 -0.13 -2.71
CA LYS A 23 8.35 1.26 -3.14
C LYS A 23 6.86 1.56 -3.22
N VAL A 24 6.10 0.69 -3.87
CA VAL A 24 4.63 0.83 -3.98
C VAL A 24 3.97 0.79 -2.59
N GLY A 25 4.42 -0.11 -1.71
CA GLY A 25 3.92 -0.18 -0.32
C GLY A 25 4.19 1.11 0.47
N ASN A 26 5.38 1.69 0.30
CA ASN A 26 5.74 2.97 0.89
C ASN A 26 4.89 4.13 0.33
N ASP A 27 4.59 4.14 -0.96
CA ASP A 27 3.73 5.16 -1.59
C ASP A 27 2.30 5.10 -1.03
N PHE A 28 1.76 3.89 -0.83
CA PHE A 28 0.45 3.71 -0.18
C PHE A 28 0.46 4.12 1.29
N THR A 29 1.55 3.87 2.01
CA THR A 29 1.72 4.32 3.40
C THR A 29 1.73 5.86 3.47
N GLN A 30 2.47 6.53 2.58
CA GLN A 30 2.48 7.99 2.49
C GLN A 30 1.11 8.56 2.10
N LEU A 31 0.39 7.86 1.22
CA LEU A 31 -0.99 8.23 0.86
C LEU A 31 -1.90 8.17 2.09
N ALA A 32 -1.83 7.09 2.88
CA ALA A 32 -2.62 6.96 4.11
C ALA A 32 -2.36 8.12 5.06
N THR A 33 -1.10 8.49 5.32
CA THR A 33 -0.77 9.64 6.18
C THR A 33 -1.32 10.98 5.67
N LYS A 34 -1.29 11.21 4.35
CA LYS A 34 -1.87 12.41 3.74
C LYS A 34 -3.40 12.43 3.89
N LEU A 35 -4.03 11.27 3.74
CA LEU A 35 -5.48 11.11 3.93
C LEU A 35 -5.87 11.28 5.40
N GLU A 36 -5.12 10.77 6.37
CA GLU A 36 -5.33 11.00 7.81
C GLU A 36 -5.26 12.50 8.14
N THR A 37 -4.28 13.19 7.56
CA THR A 37 -4.16 14.65 7.70
C THR A 37 -5.38 15.37 7.12
N LEU A 38 -5.92 14.91 5.99
CA LEU A 38 -7.14 15.46 5.42
C LEU A 38 -8.37 15.14 6.28
N GLN A 39 -8.49 13.90 6.75
CA GLN A 39 -9.58 13.42 7.58
C GLN A 39 -9.70 14.23 8.87
N SER A 40 -8.57 14.50 9.54
CA SER A 40 -8.54 15.30 10.77
C SER A 40 -9.06 16.73 10.58
N LYS A 41 -8.98 17.30 9.37
CA LYS A 41 -9.58 18.62 9.09
C LYS A 41 -11.10 18.56 9.10
N PHE A 42 -11.70 17.47 8.64
CA PHE A 42 -13.15 17.26 8.69
C PHE A 42 -13.62 16.90 10.11
N ALA A 43 -12.81 16.18 10.88
CA ALA A 43 -13.10 15.91 12.29
C ALA A 43 -13.25 17.19 13.14
N ASN A 44 -12.49 18.23 12.80
CA ASN A 44 -12.50 19.52 13.47
C ASN A 44 -13.38 20.57 12.74
N TYR A 45 -14.08 20.17 11.69
CA TYR A 45 -14.93 21.08 10.93
C TYR A 45 -16.25 21.31 11.67
N HIS A 46 -16.60 22.58 11.83
CA HIS A 46 -17.89 22.99 12.35
C HIS A 46 -18.46 24.09 11.46
N ALA A 47 -19.59 23.80 10.84
CA ALA A 47 -20.34 24.78 10.08
C ALA A 47 -20.83 25.91 11.00
N ASN A 48 -20.63 27.14 10.54
CA ASN A 48 -21.20 28.33 11.17
C ASN A 48 -21.63 29.32 10.08
N MET A 49 -22.91 29.31 9.76
CA MET A 49 -23.53 30.20 8.76
C MET A 49 -23.80 31.61 9.29
N GLY A 50 -23.38 31.96 10.51
CA GLY A 50 -23.50 33.32 11.07
C GLY A 50 -24.91 33.73 11.50
N MET A 51 -25.88 32.80 11.50
CA MET A 51 -27.28 33.02 11.89
C MET A 51 -27.64 32.25 13.17
N SER A 52 -26.74 32.31 14.16
CA SER A 52 -26.93 31.61 15.44
C SER A 52 -28.24 32.04 16.12
N GLY A 53 -29.09 31.07 16.47
CA GLY A 53 -30.37 31.33 17.12
C GLY A 53 -31.54 31.59 16.17
N CYS A 54 -31.31 31.55 14.85
CA CYS A 54 -32.37 31.44 13.85
C CYS A 54 -32.48 29.98 13.40
N THR A 55 -33.70 29.42 13.41
CA THR A 55 -33.97 28.02 13.04
C THR A 55 -33.41 27.62 11.69
N GLU A 56 -33.45 28.53 10.71
CA GLU A 56 -32.87 28.31 9.38
C GLU A 56 -31.33 28.22 9.42
N GLY A 57 -30.68 29.07 10.20
CA GLY A 57 -29.23 29.03 10.37
C GLY A 57 -28.76 27.73 11.01
N ASP A 58 -29.48 27.29 12.05
CA ASP A 58 -29.17 26.06 12.77
C ASP A 58 -29.40 24.82 11.89
N SER A 59 -30.49 24.78 11.12
CA SER A 59 -30.76 23.65 10.21
C SER A 59 -29.74 23.54 9.07
N TRP A 60 -29.28 24.67 8.52
CA TRP A 60 -28.18 24.65 7.54
C TRP A 60 -26.85 24.22 8.16
N ASN A 61 -26.55 24.65 9.38
CA ASN A 61 -25.35 24.18 10.09
C ASN A 61 -25.39 22.66 10.30
N GLU A 62 -26.53 22.08 10.69
CA GLU A 62 -26.70 20.64 10.83
C GLU A 62 -26.43 19.91 9.50
N VAL A 63 -27.06 20.33 8.40
CA VAL A 63 -26.88 19.70 7.08
C VAL A 63 -25.42 19.74 6.62
N VAL A 64 -24.73 20.86 6.83
CA VAL A 64 -23.32 21.00 6.40
C VAL A 64 -22.39 20.18 7.30
N ASN A 65 -22.67 20.10 8.60
CA ASN A 65 -21.92 19.23 9.51
C ASN A 65 -22.11 17.74 9.18
N ASP A 66 -23.33 17.33 8.83
CA ASP A 66 -23.63 15.96 8.38
C ASP A 66 -22.87 15.61 7.10
N ALA A 67 -22.88 16.51 6.11
CA ALA A 67 -22.09 16.36 4.89
C ALA A 67 -20.58 16.27 5.19
N ALA A 68 -20.06 17.07 6.13
CA ALA A 68 -18.67 16.98 6.55
C ALA A 68 -18.35 15.63 7.23
N GLY A 69 -19.28 15.08 8.02
CA GLY A 69 -19.20 13.74 8.60
C GLY A 69 -19.12 12.65 7.54
N HIS A 70 -19.95 12.70 6.50
CA HIS A 70 -19.87 11.75 5.39
C HIS A 70 -18.52 11.80 4.64
N VAL A 71 -17.96 12.99 4.47
CA VAL A 71 -16.61 13.12 3.86
C VAL A 71 -15.55 12.54 4.79
N PHE A 72 -15.64 12.78 6.10
CA PHE A 72 -14.74 12.17 7.09
C PHE A 72 -14.76 10.64 7.01
N ASP A 73 -15.94 10.03 6.94
CA ASP A 73 -16.10 8.57 6.85
C ASP A 73 -15.57 8.01 5.53
N ALA A 74 -15.83 8.69 4.41
CA ALA A 74 -15.34 8.30 3.10
C ALA A 74 -13.80 8.33 3.04
N ILE A 75 -13.17 9.35 3.63
CA ILE A 75 -11.71 9.42 3.74
C ILE A 75 -11.18 8.27 4.61
N GLY A 76 -11.85 7.95 5.72
CA GLY A 76 -11.51 6.78 6.55
C GLY A 76 -11.47 5.48 5.76
N THR A 77 -12.48 5.26 4.91
CA THR A 77 -12.52 4.09 4.02
C THR A 77 -11.33 4.05 3.05
N PHE A 78 -10.89 5.20 2.54
CA PHE A 78 -9.72 5.26 1.67
C PHE A 78 -8.41 5.02 2.42
N ILE A 79 -8.29 5.47 3.67
CA ILE A 79 -7.14 5.19 4.55
C ILE A 79 -7.02 3.67 4.76
N ASP A 80 -8.12 3.01 5.13
CA ASP A 80 -8.14 1.56 5.34
C ASP A 80 -7.67 0.80 4.10
N ARG A 81 -8.16 1.21 2.92
CA ARG A 81 -7.78 0.58 1.65
C ARG A 81 -6.32 0.84 1.30
N ALA A 82 -5.81 2.05 1.51
CA ALA A 82 -4.40 2.37 1.30
C ALA A 82 -3.50 1.50 2.21
N ASN A 83 -3.85 1.37 3.48
CA ASN A 83 -3.14 0.51 4.44
C ASN A 83 -3.17 -0.97 4.01
N GLN A 84 -4.30 -1.48 3.54
CA GLN A 84 -4.40 -2.84 3.01
C GLN A 84 -3.48 -3.05 1.79
N TYR A 85 -3.42 -2.09 0.87
CA TYR A 85 -2.53 -2.18 -0.29
C TYR A 85 -1.06 -2.08 0.09
N ALA A 86 -0.71 -1.22 1.05
CA ALA A 86 0.64 -1.18 1.61
C ALA A 86 1.06 -2.54 2.19
N GLN A 87 0.21 -3.13 3.04
CA GLN A 87 0.46 -4.44 3.64
C GLN A 87 0.68 -5.53 2.59
N ARG A 88 -0.18 -5.60 1.57
CA ARG A 88 -0.06 -6.58 0.48
C ARG A 88 1.21 -6.39 -0.33
N ALA A 89 1.59 -5.14 -0.63
CA ALA A 89 2.79 -4.84 -1.39
C ALA A 89 4.06 -5.27 -0.63
N HIS A 90 4.15 -4.98 0.66
CA HIS A 90 5.26 -5.43 1.50
C HIS A 90 5.28 -6.96 1.65
N ALA A 91 4.12 -7.60 1.83
CA ALA A 91 4.03 -9.06 1.90
C ALA A 91 4.50 -9.71 0.59
N THR A 92 4.15 -9.12 -0.55
CA THR A 92 4.60 -9.58 -1.88
C THR A 92 6.10 -9.44 -2.04
N GLN A 93 6.68 -8.27 -1.68
CA GLN A 93 8.12 -8.06 -1.78
C GLN A 93 8.90 -9.06 -0.93
N LYS A 94 8.42 -9.32 0.30
CA LYS A 94 9.00 -10.31 1.20
C LYS A 94 8.88 -11.74 0.65
N ALA A 95 7.74 -12.10 0.05
CA ALA A 95 7.56 -13.40 -0.56
C ALA A 95 8.55 -13.63 -1.71
N CYS A 96 8.73 -12.64 -2.59
CA CYS A 96 9.71 -12.71 -3.67
C CYS A 96 11.15 -12.83 -3.14
N GLN A 97 11.53 -12.01 -2.15
CA GLN A 97 12.86 -12.10 -1.53
C GLN A 97 13.14 -13.48 -0.93
N ASN A 98 12.18 -14.05 -0.20
CA ASN A 98 12.32 -15.40 0.36
C ASN A 98 12.47 -16.47 -0.74
N THR A 99 11.73 -16.34 -1.84
CA THR A 99 11.86 -17.27 -2.98
C THR A 99 13.24 -17.13 -3.63
N ASP A 100 13.73 -15.91 -3.85
CA ASP A 100 15.05 -15.66 -4.43
C ASP A 100 16.18 -16.20 -3.52
N GLU A 101 16.10 -15.96 -2.21
CA GLU A 101 17.05 -16.49 -1.23
C GLU A 101 17.04 -18.03 -1.20
N ASN A 102 15.85 -18.64 -1.13
CA ASN A 102 15.72 -20.10 -1.15
C ASN A 102 16.29 -20.70 -2.45
N ASN A 103 16.00 -20.08 -3.59
CA ASN A 103 16.58 -20.51 -4.87
C ASN A 103 18.11 -20.39 -4.86
N ALA A 104 18.67 -19.28 -4.34
CA ALA A 104 20.12 -19.11 -4.22
C ALA A 104 20.78 -20.18 -3.32
N HIS A 105 20.07 -20.71 -2.33
CA HIS A 105 20.57 -21.76 -1.44
C HIS A 105 20.40 -23.19 -2.00
N LEU A 106 19.44 -23.40 -2.92
CA LEU A 106 19.14 -24.72 -3.48
C LEU A 106 20.01 -25.09 -4.69
N PHE A 107 20.63 -24.11 -5.34
CA PHE A 107 21.52 -24.34 -6.47
C PHE A 107 22.97 -24.06 -6.06
N GLU A 108 23.86 -25.05 -6.23
CA GLU A 108 25.31 -24.77 -6.16
C GLU A 108 25.66 -23.68 -7.19
N PRO A 109 26.56 -22.74 -6.85
CA PRO A 109 27.09 -21.80 -7.83
C PRO A 109 27.57 -22.58 -9.04
N VAL A 110 27.03 -22.28 -10.23
CA VAL A 110 27.42 -22.97 -11.45
C VAL A 110 28.92 -22.83 -11.62
N ASP A 111 29.63 -23.95 -11.50
CA ASP A 111 31.05 -24.02 -11.84
C ASP A 111 31.17 -23.83 -13.35
N ARG A 112 31.43 -22.58 -13.74
CA ARG A 112 31.57 -22.19 -15.14
C ARG A 112 32.77 -22.87 -15.81
N THR A 113 33.70 -23.44 -15.02
CA THR A 113 34.84 -24.21 -15.54
C THR A 113 34.46 -25.67 -15.85
N ALA A 114 33.38 -26.18 -15.25
CA ALA A 114 32.82 -27.50 -15.52
C ALA A 114 31.70 -27.49 -16.59
N ALA A 115 31.34 -26.33 -17.13
CA ALA A 115 30.32 -26.19 -18.16
C ALA A 115 30.81 -26.76 -19.52
N HIS A 116 29.93 -27.47 -20.25
CA HIS A 116 30.19 -27.91 -21.61
C HIS A 116 29.16 -27.33 -22.60
N PRO A 117 29.59 -26.49 -23.58
CA PRO A 117 30.98 -26.03 -23.79
C PRO A 117 31.43 -25.04 -22.71
N PRO A 118 32.75 -24.91 -22.45
CA PRO A 118 33.28 -23.97 -21.46
C PRO A 118 32.86 -22.54 -21.79
N VAL A 119 32.30 -21.84 -20.81
CA VAL A 119 31.93 -20.43 -20.97
C VAL A 119 33.17 -19.59 -20.68
N ALA A 120 33.81 -19.08 -21.73
CA ALA A 120 34.98 -18.21 -21.59
C ALA A 120 34.57 -16.91 -20.85
N PRO A 121 35.36 -16.43 -19.87
CA PRO A 121 35.12 -15.11 -19.30
C PRO A 121 35.31 -14.06 -20.39
N HIS A 122 34.27 -13.26 -20.66
CA HIS A 122 34.40 -12.08 -21.50
C HIS A 122 35.35 -11.09 -20.80
N ALA A 123 36.39 -10.67 -21.51
CA ALA A 123 37.37 -9.67 -21.09
C ALA A 123 36.75 -8.27 -20.98
#